data_AF-A0A8J4UXZ0-F1
#
_entry.id   AF-A0A8J4UXZ0-F1
#
_cell.length_a   1.000
_cell.length_b   1.000
_cell.length_c   1.000
_cell.angle_alpha   90.00
_cell.angle_beta   90.00
_cell.angle_gamma   90.00
#
_symmetry.space_group_name_H-M   'P 1'
#
loop_
_entity.id
_entity.type
_entity.pdbx_description
1 polymer ?
#
loop_
_entity_poly.entity_id
_entity_poly.type
_entity_poly.pdbx_seq_one_letter_code
_entity_poly.pdbx_strand_id
1 'polypeptide(L)'
;MGLKSLFYLLIVLTCIFLYYQNNVNPLFQHPRSKPIIFEKFHRSVDTNNIGNNSKKTTVATVGYDNDFYRPLILAHRGSRYLLPENTVLAFKTAVDLGADVIETDVRLTKDGVLVIHHDKLVDRTTNGVGDVENHTLEELVALDAGYRFSPDNGTTFPYRGKGVKIPTTRQMFEQLDPSVQLNIEIKENDVAVADALWTEIERAFESSARKPRSIVVSCRYCVPTLHIRKLAAEYAAKKGLDSRPITTSACETDATRFVVLSQLYLAKLYYTLYPTFHFESFQIPTNSGPIRLDTELFIDAANYFGKHIHYWVINHKDEINRVLDISNIDGIISDRADRVAQIYKDRGIFSKSLVIPKPLPTNTTGTYFIPSIDIEEVHTCISLTCLALQRIHHIILSIILTYIAYRVFKK
;
A
#
# COMPACT_ATOMS: atom_id res chain seq x y z
N MET A 1 12.23 -6.34 31.82
CA MET A 1 12.57 -7.76 32.13
C MET A 1 13.99 -7.80 32.64
N GLY A 2 14.22 -8.38 33.82
CA GLY A 2 15.57 -8.45 34.39
C GLY A 2 16.46 -9.44 33.64
N LEU A 3 17.78 -9.25 33.73
CA LEU A 3 18.80 -10.11 33.10
C LEU A 3 18.60 -11.60 33.41
N LYS A 4 18.02 -11.91 34.58
CA LYS A 4 17.65 -13.27 35.01
C LYS A 4 16.51 -13.86 34.17
N SER A 5 15.50 -13.08 33.78
CA SER A 5 14.39 -13.54 32.94
C SER A 5 14.85 -13.84 31.51
N LEU A 6 15.81 -13.06 31.01
CA LEU A 6 16.43 -13.30 29.70
C LEU A 6 17.28 -14.57 29.71
N PHE A 7 18.00 -14.83 30.81
CA PHE A 7 18.79 -16.04 31.01
C PHE A 7 17.92 -17.30 31.08
N TYR A 8 16.80 -17.26 31.79
CA TYR A 8 15.84 -18.38 31.84
C TYR A 8 15.18 -18.65 30.48
N LEU A 9 14.81 -17.60 29.73
CA LEU A 9 14.28 -17.75 28.38
C LEU A 9 15.32 -18.40 27.45
N LEU A 10 16.59 -18.00 27.57
CA LEU A 10 17.69 -18.57 26.80
C LEU A 10 17.89 -20.06 27.11
N ILE A 11 17.81 -20.45 28.39
CA ILE A 11 17.90 -21.86 28.81
C ILE A 11 16.73 -22.67 28.26
N VAL A 12 15.50 -22.16 28.35
CA VAL A 12 14.31 -22.85 27.83
C VAL A 12 14.42 -23.05 26.31
N LEU A 13 14.83 -22.02 25.57
CA LEU A 13 15.06 -22.12 24.13
C LEU A 13 16.18 -23.10 23.78
N THR A 14 17.24 -23.16 24.60
CA THR A 14 18.36 -24.11 24.43
C THR A 14 17.93 -25.55 24.71
N CYS A 15 17.10 -25.79 25.73
CA CYS A 15 16.57 -27.13 26.02
C CYS A 15 15.61 -27.62 24.92
N ILE A 16 14.76 -26.73 24.39
CA ILE A 16 13.89 -27.03 23.23
C ILE A 16 14.74 -27.34 22.00
N PHE A 17 15.82 -26.59 21.77
CA PHE A 17 16.80 -26.82 20.70
C PHE A 17 17.50 -28.17 20.81
N LEU A 18 17.99 -28.55 22.00
CA LEU A 18 18.67 -29.85 22.22
C LEU A 18 17.70 -31.04 22.12
N TYR A 19 16.46 -30.89 22.56
CA TYR A 19 15.41 -31.90 22.39
C TYR A 19 15.11 -32.17 20.91
N TYR A 20 15.16 -31.14 20.06
CA TYR A 20 14.93 -31.27 18.61
C TYR A 20 16.13 -31.86 17.87
N GLN A 21 17.36 -31.48 18.22
CA GLN A 21 18.60 -32.02 17.63
C GLN A 21 18.74 -33.54 17.83
N ASN A 22 18.29 -34.06 18.98
CA ASN A 22 18.41 -35.49 19.30
C ASN A 22 17.31 -36.37 18.69
N ASN A 23 16.24 -35.80 18.12
CA ASN A 23 15.08 -36.59 17.68
C ASN A 23 14.78 -36.50 16.16
N VAL A 24 15.47 -35.67 15.37
CA VAL A 24 15.18 -35.56 13.93
C VAL A 24 16.45 -35.34 13.09
N ASN A 25 17.06 -36.42 12.60
CA ASN A 25 17.80 -36.50 11.33
C ASN A 25 18.13 -37.98 11.04
N PRO A 26 18.00 -38.50 9.80
CA PRO A 26 18.55 -37.86 8.60
C PRO A 26 17.81 -38.18 7.29
N LEU A 27 17.15 -37.22 6.63
CA LEU A 27 16.79 -37.37 5.21
C LEU A 27 16.74 -36.01 4.51
N PHE A 28 17.25 -36.00 3.27
CA PHE A 28 17.18 -34.96 2.23
C PHE A 28 18.37 -33.99 2.08
N GLN A 29 19.31 -34.45 1.24
CA GLN A 29 20.12 -33.61 0.36
C GLN A 29 19.24 -33.18 -0.84
N HIS A 30 19.16 -31.88 -1.14
CA HIS A 30 18.53 -31.36 -2.36
C HIS A 30 19.59 -30.89 -3.39
N PRO A 31 19.43 -31.23 -4.69
CA PRO A 31 20.33 -30.77 -5.75
C PRO A 31 20.05 -29.31 -6.15
N ARG A 32 21.13 -28.57 -6.42
CA ARG A 32 21.11 -27.18 -6.92
C ARG A 32 20.45 -27.11 -8.30
N SER A 33 19.39 -26.33 -8.47
CA SER A 33 18.86 -25.94 -9.79
C SER A 33 19.52 -24.65 -10.29
N LYS A 34 20.04 -24.71 -11.52
CA LYS A 34 20.62 -23.60 -12.31
C LYS A 34 19.52 -22.80 -13.03
N PRO A 35 19.79 -21.55 -13.45
CA PRO A 35 18.80 -20.66 -14.05
C PRO A 35 18.44 -21.10 -15.49
N ILE A 36 17.16 -21.02 -15.84
CA ILE A 36 16.65 -21.26 -17.18
C ILE A 36 16.67 -19.94 -17.96
N ILE A 37 17.49 -19.89 -19.02
CA ILE A 37 17.51 -18.83 -20.03
C ILE A 37 16.40 -19.14 -21.04
N PHE A 38 15.46 -18.22 -21.26
CA PHE A 38 14.45 -18.33 -22.32
C PHE A 38 15.00 -17.77 -23.63
N GLU A 39 15.28 -18.66 -24.58
CA GLU A 39 15.65 -18.34 -25.95
C GLU A 39 14.39 -18.14 -26.81
N LYS A 40 14.35 -17.05 -27.58
CA LYS A 40 13.26 -16.69 -28.51
C LYS A 40 13.07 -17.77 -29.57
N PHE A 41 11.84 -18.25 -29.75
CA PHE A 41 11.42 -18.93 -30.98
C PHE A 41 10.28 -18.15 -31.65
N HIS A 42 10.60 -17.41 -32.71
CA HIS A 42 9.61 -16.96 -33.68
C HIS A 42 9.37 -18.07 -34.70
N ARG A 43 8.13 -18.57 -34.79
CA ARG A 43 7.62 -19.21 -36.00
C ARG A 43 6.28 -18.59 -36.36
N SER A 44 6.23 -18.00 -37.54
CA SER A 44 5.01 -17.63 -38.24
C SER A 44 4.17 -18.88 -38.50
N VAL A 45 2.85 -18.78 -38.34
CA VAL A 45 1.93 -19.80 -38.86
C VAL A 45 0.92 -19.10 -39.75
N ASP A 46 1.02 -19.42 -41.04
CA ASP A 46 0.04 -19.17 -42.09
C ASP A 46 -1.31 -19.79 -41.73
N THR A 47 -2.36 -19.01 -41.87
CA THR A 47 -3.74 -19.48 -41.75
C THR A 47 -4.21 -20.00 -43.10
N ASN A 48 -4.32 -21.32 -43.27
CA ASN A 48 -5.31 -21.95 -44.17
C ASN A 48 -5.46 -23.46 -43.88
N ASN A 49 -6.73 -23.89 -43.88
CA ASN A 49 -7.27 -25.26 -44.00
C ASN A 49 -7.59 -26.16 -42.77
N ILE A 50 -8.90 -26.23 -42.52
CA ILE A 50 -9.80 -27.41 -42.49
C ILE A 50 -9.75 -28.38 -41.29
N GLY A 51 -10.96 -28.63 -40.76
CA GLY A 51 -11.26 -29.38 -39.55
C GLY A 51 -11.09 -30.90 -39.62
N ASN A 52 -11.13 -31.54 -38.44
CA ASN A 52 -11.99 -32.69 -38.16
C ASN A 52 -12.03 -33.01 -36.67
N ASN A 53 -13.14 -33.59 -36.24
CA ASN A 53 -13.45 -34.06 -34.88
C ASN A 53 -12.35 -34.92 -34.24
N SER A 54 -11.86 -34.53 -33.06
CA SER A 54 -11.48 -35.46 -32.00
C SER A 54 -11.63 -34.80 -30.64
N LYS A 55 -12.33 -35.47 -29.72
CA LYS A 55 -12.43 -35.09 -28.30
C LYS A 55 -11.03 -35.14 -27.68
N LYS A 56 -10.35 -34.00 -27.61
CA LYS A 56 -9.25 -33.78 -26.67
C LYS A 56 -9.77 -32.90 -25.56
N THR A 57 -9.76 -33.43 -24.35
CA THR A 57 -9.88 -32.66 -23.12
C THR A 57 -8.68 -31.71 -23.07
N THR A 58 -8.84 -30.53 -23.66
CA THR A 58 -7.93 -29.41 -23.42
C THR A 58 -8.11 -29.04 -21.97
N VAL A 59 -7.12 -29.38 -21.14
CA VAL A 59 -6.82 -28.58 -19.96
C VAL A 59 -6.65 -27.17 -20.49
N ALA A 60 -7.65 -26.32 -20.27
CA ALA A 60 -7.51 -24.90 -20.50
C ALA A 60 -6.44 -24.46 -19.50
N THR A 61 -5.18 -24.41 -19.95
CA THR A 61 -4.24 -23.44 -19.41
C THR A 61 -4.97 -22.11 -19.54
N VAL A 62 -5.46 -21.59 -18.42
CA VAL A 62 -5.90 -20.21 -18.32
C VAL A 62 -4.65 -19.40 -18.66
N GLY A 63 -4.51 -19.06 -19.95
CA GLY A 63 -3.58 -18.04 -20.37
C GLY A 63 -4.00 -16.80 -19.62
N TYR A 64 -3.11 -16.25 -18.81
CA TYR A 64 -3.19 -14.84 -18.47
C TYR A 64 -3.12 -14.10 -19.81
N ASP A 65 -4.27 -13.69 -20.34
CA ASP A 65 -4.31 -12.67 -21.38
C ASP A 65 -3.56 -11.47 -20.80
N ASN A 66 -2.35 -11.24 -21.32
CA ASN A 66 -1.49 -10.10 -21.01
C ASN A 66 -2.11 -8.82 -21.59
N ASP A 67 -3.30 -8.48 -21.13
CA ASP A 67 -3.77 -7.11 -21.14
C ASP A 67 -2.88 -6.35 -20.17
N PHE A 68 -1.81 -5.72 -20.68
CA PHE A 68 -0.85 -4.96 -19.88
C PHE A 68 -1.59 -3.83 -19.16
N TYR A 69 -1.98 -4.09 -17.91
CA TYR A 69 -2.47 -3.09 -16.99
C TYR A 69 -1.31 -2.21 -16.56
N ARG A 70 -1.46 -0.89 -16.70
CA ARG A 70 -0.45 0.06 -16.21
C ARG A 70 -0.69 0.39 -14.74
N PRO A 71 0.36 0.65 -13.94
CA PRO A 71 0.18 1.18 -12.60
C PRO A 71 -0.62 2.49 -12.64
N LEU A 72 -1.42 2.72 -11.61
CA LEU A 72 -2.22 3.93 -11.44
C LEU A 72 -1.33 5.13 -11.08
N ILE A 73 -1.71 6.30 -11.56
CA ILE A 73 -1.12 7.58 -11.18
C ILE A 73 -1.99 8.16 -10.07
N LEU A 74 -1.50 8.11 -8.83
CA LEU A 74 -2.14 8.72 -7.68
C LEU A 74 -1.52 10.10 -7.44
N ALA A 75 -2.28 11.16 -7.66
CA ALA A 75 -1.80 12.53 -7.48
C ALA A 75 -1.77 12.89 -5.99
N HIS A 76 -0.59 12.82 -5.38
CA HIS A 76 -0.36 13.11 -3.96
C HIS A 76 -0.78 14.55 -3.66
N ARG A 77 -1.81 14.70 -2.81
CA ARG A 77 -2.45 15.97 -2.45
C ARG A 77 -2.86 16.84 -3.65
N GLY A 78 -3.20 16.21 -4.78
CA GLY A 78 -3.51 16.92 -6.02
C GLY A 78 -2.30 17.43 -6.82
N SER A 79 -1.15 16.75 -6.74
CA SER A 79 0.11 17.17 -7.40
C SER A 79 0.69 18.47 -6.82
N ARG A 80 1.00 18.45 -5.52
CA ARG A 80 1.45 19.61 -4.74
C ARG A 80 2.68 20.37 -5.23
N TYR A 81 3.45 19.84 -6.19
CA TYR A 81 4.56 20.59 -6.80
C TYR A 81 4.10 21.51 -7.94
N LEU A 82 2.86 21.35 -8.41
CA LEU A 82 2.30 22.09 -9.53
C LEU A 82 1.28 23.14 -9.08
N LEU A 83 0.50 22.83 -8.04
CA LEU A 83 -0.57 23.67 -7.51
C LEU A 83 -0.62 23.64 -5.98
N PRO A 84 -1.29 24.61 -5.32
CA PRO A 84 -1.52 24.58 -3.87
C PRO A 84 -2.17 23.27 -3.44
N GLU A 85 -1.45 22.50 -2.61
CA GLU A 85 -1.83 21.15 -2.21
C GLU A 85 -3.21 21.08 -1.52
N ASN A 86 -3.91 19.96 -1.65
CA ASN A 86 -5.16 19.71 -0.93
C ASN A 86 -6.25 20.77 -1.24
N THR A 87 -6.33 21.21 -2.49
CA THR A 87 -7.36 22.15 -2.96
C THR A 87 -8.14 21.56 -4.14
N VAL A 88 -9.41 21.95 -4.30
CA VAL A 88 -10.22 21.51 -5.46
C VAL A 88 -9.58 21.93 -6.78
N LEU A 89 -8.90 23.08 -6.80
CA LEU A 89 -8.12 23.54 -7.95
C LEU A 89 -7.01 22.54 -8.33
N ALA A 90 -6.22 22.09 -7.36
CA ALA A 90 -5.17 21.10 -7.56
C ALA A 90 -5.75 19.75 -8.03
N PHE A 91 -6.86 19.31 -7.44
CA PHE A 91 -7.51 18.06 -7.82
C PHE A 91 -7.99 18.04 -9.26
N LYS A 92 -8.72 19.08 -9.69
CA LYS A 92 -9.19 19.18 -11.09
C LYS A 92 -8.03 19.18 -12.07
N THR A 93 -7.00 19.97 -11.78
CA THR A 93 -5.81 20.07 -12.63
C THR A 93 -5.04 18.75 -12.68
N ALA A 94 -4.93 18.01 -11.57
CA ALA A 94 -4.26 16.72 -11.56
C ALA A 94 -4.98 15.69 -12.45
N VAL A 95 -6.32 15.69 -12.47
CA VAL A 95 -7.10 14.85 -13.41
C VAL A 95 -6.80 15.24 -14.86
N ASP A 96 -6.80 16.54 -15.18
CA ASP A 96 -6.48 17.04 -16.53
C ASP A 96 -5.05 16.66 -16.98
N LEU A 97 -4.13 16.50 -16.02
CA LEU A 97 -2.74 16.08 -16.25
C LEU A 97 -2.58 14.55 -16.35
N GLY A 98 -3.67 13.78 -16.26
CA GLY A 98 -3.67 12.33 -16.44
C GLY A 98 -3.57 11.52 -15.16
N ALA A 99 -3.84 12.11 -13.98
CA ALA A 99 -3.98 11.33 -12.75
C ALA A 99 -5.22 10.42 -12.81
N ASP A 100 -5.07 9.18 -12.35
CA ASP A 100 -6.17 8.22 -12.25
C ASP A 100 -6.94 8.36 -10.94
N VAL A 101 -6.22 8.75 -9.89
CA VAL A 101 -6.72 8.86 -8.52
C VAL A 101 -6.21 10.17 -7.91
N ILE A 102 -7.08 10.88 -7.21
CA ILE A 102 -6.67 11.97 -6.35
C ILE A 102 -6.39 11.40 -4.96
N GLU A 103 -5.16 11.59 -4.50
CA GLU A 103 -4.78 11.32 -3.11
C GLU A 103 -4.88 12.62 -2.30
N THR A 104 -5.42 12.54 -1.09
CA THR A 104 -5.70 13.70 -0.25
C THR A 104 -5.73 13.32 1.23
N ASP A 105 -5.56 14.31 2.10
CA ASP A 105 -5.58 14.14 3.55
C ASP A 105 -6.82 14.76 4.19
N VAL A 106 -7.30 14.18 5.30
CA VAL A 106 -8.39 14.74 6.09
C VAL A 106 -8.02 14.94 7.55
N ARG A 107 -8.58 16.03 8.13
CA ARG A 107 -8.50 16.39 9.55
C ARG A 107 -9.81 16.95 10.07
N LEU A 108 -10.05 16.81 11.36
CA LEU A 108 -11.25 17.33 12.00
C LEU A 108 -11.03 18.73 12.59
N THR A 109 -11.99 19.63 12.39
CA THR A 109 -12.02 20.96 13.01
C THR A 109 -12.56 20.89 14.44
N LYS A 110 -12.41 22.01 15.18
CA LYS A 110 -12.96 22.19 16.53
C LYS A 110 -14.47 21.93 16.63
N ASP A 111 -15.20 22.31 15.58
CA ASP A 111 -16.65 22.16 15.46
C ASP A 111 -17.07 20.87 14.73
N GLY A 112 -16.15 19.91 14.58
CA GLY A 112 -16.46 18.56 14.11
C GLY A 112 -16.66 18.43 12.60
N VAL A 113 -16.16 19.37 11.80
CA VAL A 113 -16.23 19.33 10.33
C VAL A 113 -14.95 18.74 9.75
N LEU A 114 -15.07 17.87 8.76
CA LEU A 114 -13.93 17.25 8.10
C LEU A 114 -13.39 18.15 6.97
N VAL A 115 -12.16 18.66 7.15
CA VAL A 115 -11.45 19.49 6.18
C VAL A 115 -10.31 18.74 5.51
N ILE A 116 -9.99 19.16 4.28
CA ILE A 116 -8.93 18.58 3.47
C ILE A 116 -7.61 19.29 3.82
N HIS A 117 -6.77 18.67 4.67
CA HIS A 117 -5.52 19.28 5.14
C HIS A 117 -4.51 18.24 5.65
N HIS A 118 -3.24 18.35 5.25
CA HIS A 118 -2.21 17.37 5.60
C HIS A 118 -1.65 17.57 7.02
N ASP A 119 -1.13 18.76 7.30
CA ASP A 119 -0.40 19.04 8.53
C ASP A 119 -1.35 19.28 9.70
N LYS A 120 -0.86 19.03 10.93
CA LYS A 120 -1.60 19.39 12.14
C LYS A 120 -1.82 20.91 12.21
N LEU A 121 -0.80 21.67 11.80
CA LEU A 121 -0.76 23.13 11.80
C LEU A 121 -1.10 23.69 10.41
N VAL A 122 -1.80 24.82 10.34
CA VAL A 122 -2.10 25.52 9.06
C VAL A 122 -0.94 26.37 8.51
N ASP A 123 0.12 26.55 9.31
CA ASP A 123 1.18 27.54 9.13
C ASP A 123 1.92 27.42 7.79
N ARG A 124 2.19 26.18 7.35
CA ARG A 124 3.03 25.91 6.19
C ARG A 124 2.34 26.25 4.88
N THR A 125 1.02 26.07 4.81
CA THR A 125 0.24 26.13 3.56
C THR A 125 -0.63 27.38 3.48
N THR A 126 -0.83 28.08 4.60
CA THR A 126 -1.75 29.22 4.67
C THR A 126 -1.11 30.52 5.18
N ASN A 127 -1.93 31.56 5.31
CA ASN A 127 -1.61 32.81 6.02
C ASN A 127 -1.98 32.77 7.52
N GLY A 128 -2.57 31.68 8.02
CA GLY A 128 -2.92 31.50 9.43
C GLY A 128 -1.81 30.84 10.24
N VAL A 129 -2.10 30.61 11.52
CA VAL A 129 -1.22 29.84 12.43
C VAL A 129 -2.03 28.96 13.37
N GLY A 130 -1.45 27.84 13.81
CA GLY A 130 -2.01 26.97 14.85
C GLY A 130 -2.67 25.69 14.33
N ASP A 131 -3.13 24.87 15.27
CA ASP A 131 -3.65 23.53 14.96
C ASP A 131 -5.03 23.60 14.30
N VAL A 132 -5.25 22.74 13.30
CA VAL A 132 -6.55 22.57 12.63
C VAL A 132 -7.66 22.23 13.64
N GLU A 133 -7.38 21.36 14.61
CA GLU A 133 -8.33 20.94 15.65
C GLU A 133 -8.79 22.07 16.58
N ASN A 134 -8.05 23.19 16.61
CA ASN A 134 -8.37 24.36 17.43
C ASN A 134 -9.14 25.45 16.67
N HIS A 135 -9.32 25.30 15.35
CA HIS A 135 -10.09 26.23 14.52
C HIS A 135 -11.46 25.64 14.19
N THR A 136 -12.47 26.48 14.13
CA THR A 136 -13.76 26.19 13.50
C THR A 136 -13.64 26.17 11.98
N LEU A 137 -14.63 25.60 11.29
CA LEU A 137 -14.67 25.64 9.82
C LEU A 137 -14.63 27.08 9.29
N GLU A 138 -15.39 27.99 9.90
CA GLU A 138 -15.49 29.39 9.48
C GLU A 138 -14.11 30.07 9.49
N GLU A 139 -13.34 29.85 10.56
CA GLU A 139 -11.98 30.38 10.70
C GLU A 139 -11.04 29.81 9.65
N LEU A 140 -11.11 28.50 9.37
CA LEU A 140 -10.26 27.85 8.36
C LEU A 140 -10.59 28.28 6.93
N VAL A 141 -11.87 28.45 6.59
CA VAL A 141 -12.30 28.93 5.26
C VAL A 141 -11.89 30.39 5.04
N ALA A 142 -11.72 31.18 6.10
CA ALA A 142 -11.18 32.53 5.98
C ALA A 142 -9.71 32.56 5.50
N LEU A 143 -8.94 31.50 5.78
CA LEU A 143 -7.53 31.40 5.38
C LEU A 143 -7.35 31.26 3.85
N ASP A 144 -6.17 31.62 3.37
CA ASP A 144 -5.73 31.47 1.99
C ASP A 144 -4.79 30.27 1.86
N ALA A 145 -5.30 29.15 1.34
CA ALA A 145 -4.53 27.92 1.13
C ALA A 145 -3.54 28.01 -0.05
N GLY A 146 -3.59 29.09 -0.83
CA GLY A 146 -2.60 29.41 -1.86
C GLY A 146 -1.45 30.30 -1.37
N TYR A 147 -1.52 30.80 -0.12
CA TYR A 147 -0.67 31.90 0.35
C TYR A 147 0.83 31.59 0.33
N ARG A 148 1.18 30.33 0.64
CA ARG A 148 2.58 29.85 0.74
C ARG A 148 3.03 29.03 -0.45
N PHE A 149 2.14 28.74 -1.40
CA PHE A 149 2.52 27.97 -2.58
C PHE A 149 3.47 28.77 -3.47
N SER A 150 4.59 28.14 -3.81
CA SER A 150 5.59 28.70 -4.71
C SER A 150 6.19 27.58 -5.58
N PRO A 151 6.06 27.66 -6.91
CA PRO A 151 6.63 26.67 -7.82
C PRO A 151 8.13 26.88 -8.07
N ASP A 152 8.70 27.99 -7.62
CA ASP A 152 10.05 28.47 -7.89
C ASP A 152 10.84 28.78 -6.59
N ASN A 153 10.64 27.91 -5.58
CA ASN A 153 11.36 27.90 -4.31
C ASN A 153 11.31 29.23 -3.53
N GLY A 154 10.15 29.88 -3.54
CA GLY A 154 9.87 31.10 -2.78
C GLY A 154 10.08 32.40 -3.55
N THR A 155 10.41 32.34 -4.85
CA THR A 155 10.62 33.54 -5.67
C THR A 155 9.29 34.22 -5.99
N THR A 156 8.26 33.44 -6.35
CA THR A 156 6.91 33.92 -6.63
C THR A 156 5.84 33.13 -5.88
N PHE A 157 4.68 33.77 -5.67
CA PHE A 157 3.52 33.19 -5.00
C PHE A 157 2.25 33.41 -5.85
N PRO A 158 2.11 32.70 -6.98
CA PRO A 158 1.12 33.01 -8.01
C PRO A 158 -0.34 32.90 -7.53
N TYR A 159 -0.59 32.11 -6.48
CA TYR A 159 -1.92 31.88 -5.92
C TYR A 159 -2.23 32.69 -4.66
N ARG A 160 -1.27 33.47 -4.15
CA ARG A 160 -1.50 34.34 -2.99
C ARG A 160 -2.56 35.38 -3.29
N GLY A 161 -3.58 35.46 -2.45
CA GLY A 161 -4.70 36.39 -2.59
C GLY A 161 -5.63 36.08 -3.76
N LYS A 162 -5.55 34.87 -4.36
CA LYS A 162 -6.40 34.45 -5.49
C LYS A 162 -7.68 33.72 -5.06
N GLY A 163 -7.95 33.66 -3.76
CA GLY A 163 -9.16 33.03 -3.21
C GLY A 163 -9.10 31.50 -3.15
N VAL A 164 -7.90 30.91 -3.10
CA VAL A 164 -7.74 29.46 -2.90
C VAL A 164 -8.00 29.13 -1.43
N LYS A 165 -8.95 28.23 -1.15
CA LYS A 165 -9.44 27.93 0.21
C LYS A 165 -9.15 26.50 0.61
N ILE A 166 -9.07 26.26 1.93
CA ILE A 166 -9.12 24.91 2.50
C ILE A 166 -10.53 24.34 2.24
N PRO A 167 -10.67 23.26 1.45
CA PRO A 167 -11.99 22.69 1.19
C PRO A 167 -12.43 21.77 2.33
N THR A 168 -13.74 21.62 2.51
CA THR A 168 -14.29 20.48 3.24
C THR A 168 -14.31 19.23 2.38
N THR A 169 -14.40 18.07 3.05
CA THR A 169 -14.60 16.79 2.35
C THR A 169 -15.90 16.80 1.53
N ARG A 170 -16.95 17.44 2.05
CA ARG A 170 -18.22 17.64 1.33
C ARG A 170 -18.02 18.42 0.03
N GLN A 171 -17.35 19.57 0.11
CA GLN A 171 -17.05 20.41 -1.07
C GLN A 171 -16.23 19.64 -2.11
N MET A 172 -15.27 18.82 -1.68
CA MET A 172 -14.53 17.94 -2.58
C MET A 172 -15.45 16.93 -3.28
N PHE A 173 -16.34 16.24 -2.55
CA PHE A 173 -17.28 15.29 -3.13
C PHE A 173 -18.22 15.95 -4.15
N GLU A 174 -18.76 17.13 -3.83
CA GLU A 174 -19.71 17.88 -4.67
C GLU A 174 -19.06 18.50 -5.92
N GLN A 175 -17.78 18.89 -5.85
CA GLN A 175 -17.11 19.63 -6.93
C GLN A 175 -16.27 18.77 -7.87
N LEU A 176 -15.97 17.52 -7.50
CA LEU A 176 -15.28 16.56 -8.36
C LEU A 176 -16.28 15.67 -9.10
N ASP A 177 -16.01 15.38 -10.37
CA ASP A 177 -16.83 14.46 -11.15
C ASP A 177 -16.97 13.11 -10.41
N PRO A 178 -18.17 12.49 -10.36
CA PRO A 178 -18.38 11.21 -9.71
C PRO A 178 -17.45 10.08 -10.17
N SER A 179 -16.91 10.15 -11.39
CA SER A 179 -15.94 9.18 -11.92
C SER A 179 -14.51 9.34 -11.41
N VAL A 180 -14.17 10.49 -10.81
CA VAL A 180 -12.83 10.71 -10.22
C VAL A 180 -12.66 9.81 -9.02
N GLN A 181 -11.65 8.95 -9.07
CA GLN A 181 -11.33 8.02 -7.98
C GLN A 181 -10.56 8.74 -6.87
N LEU A 182 -10.75 8.30 -5.62
CA LEU A 182 -10.16 8.96 -4.45
C LEU A 182 -9.37 7.99 -3.56
N ASN A 183 -8.27 8.50 -3.02
CA ASN A 183 -7.52 7.91 -1.91
C ASN A 183 -7.46 8.95 -0.78
N ILE A 184 -8.12 8.67 0.35
CA ILE A 184 -8.31 9.64 1.43
C ILE A 184 -7.56 9.15 2.68
N GLU A 185 -6.53 9.88 3.11
CA GLU A 185 -5.75 9.58 4.30
C GLU A 185 -6.30 10.29 5.54
N ILE A 186 -6.68 9.50 6.57
CA ILE A 186 -6.96 10.01 7.92
C ILE A 186 -5.63 10.28 8.63
N LYS A 187 -5.41 11.53 9.09
CA LYS A 187 -4.14 11.91 9.74
C LYS A 187 -4.08 11.73 11.24
N GLU A 188 -5.23 11.51 11.87
CA GLU A 188 -5.38 11.43 13.32
C GLU A 188 -5.63 10.00 13.78
N ASN A 189 -5.10 9.63 14.95
CA ASN A 189 -5.38 8.35 15.60
C ASN A 189 -6.68 8.42 16.41
N ASP A 190 -7.77 8.81 15.75
CA ASP A 190 -9.06 9.05 16.42
C ASP A 190 -10.21 8.50 15.56
N VAL A 191 -11.12 7.78 16.21
CA VAL A 191 -12.31 7.22 15.58
C VAL A 191 -13.31 8.29 15.16
N ALA A 192 -13.33 9.46 15.82
CA ALA A 192 -14.21 10.56 15.47
C ALA A 192 -13.98 11.06 14.03
N VAL A 193 -12.74 11.01 13.56
CA VAL A 193 -12.36 11.40 12.19
C VAL A 193 -12.83 10.35 11.19
N ALA A 194 -12.76 9.06 11.55
CA ALA A 194 -13.30 7.97 10.76
C ALA A 194 -14.84 8.02 10.69
N ASP A 195 -15.52 8.37 11.78
CA ASP A 195 -16.98 8.58 11.81
C ASP A 195 -17.40 9.76 10.90
N ALA A 196 -16.71 10.89 11.01
CA ALA A 196 -16.96 12.06 10.18
C ALA A 196 -16.71 11.76 8.69
N LEU A 197 -15.62 11.07 8.36
CA LEU A 197 -15.32 10.65 6.99
C LEU A 197 -16.37 9.68 6.46
N TRP A 198 -16.76 8.68 7.25
CA TRP A 198 -17.79 7.73 6.86
C TRP A 198 -19.13 8.43 6.58
N THR A 199 -19.50 9.42 7.39
CA THR A 199 -20.72 10.23 7.19
C THR A 199 -20.72 10.93 5.82
N GLU A 200 -19.59 11.51 5.40
CA GLU A 200 -19.49 12.15 4.08
C GLU A 200 -19.45 11.11 2.94
N ILE A 201 -18.82 9.96 3.15
CA ILE A 201 -18.81 8.84 2.18
C ILE A 201 -20.23 8.29 1.97
N GLU A 202 -20.97 8.00 3.05
CA GLU A 202 -22.35 7.51 2.98
C GLU A 202 -23.24 8.52 2.25
N ARG A 203 -23.12 9.80 2.59
CA ARG A 203 -23.83 10.89 1.90
C ARG A 203 -23.49 10.93 0.41
N ALA A 204 -22.21 10.78 0.04
CA ALA A 204 -21.78 10.74 -1.35
C ALA A 204 -22.38 9.53 -2.10
N PHE A 205 -22.48 8.37 -1.45
CA PHE A 205 -23.14 7.19 -2.03
C PHE A 205 -24.65 7.38 -2.22
N GLU A 206 -25.32 8.16 -1.37
CA GLU A 206 -26.77 8.35 -1.40
C GLU A 206 -27.24 9.52 -2.29
N SER A 207 -26.39 10.51 -2.56
CA SER A 207 -26.75 11.81 -3.20
C SER A 207 -26.93 11.82 -4.73
N SER A 208 -27.35 10.71 -5.35
CA SER A 208 -27.87 10.63 -6.73
C SER A 208 -26.91 10.95 -7.91
N ALA A 209 -26.20 9.93 -8.38
CA ALA A 209 -26.02 9.54 -9.79
C ALA A 209 -25.09 8.32 -9.78
N ARG A 210 -25.62 7.17 -10.18
CA ARG A 210 -25.10 5.82 -9.91
C ARG A 210 -23.80 5.47 -10.68
N LYS A 211 -22.77 6.32 -10.63
CA LYS A 211 -21.41 5.90 -10.94
C LYS A 211 -20.70 5.62 -9.61
N PRO A 212 -20.36 4.36 -9.30
CA PRO A 212 -19.57 4.08 -8.12
C PRO A 212 -18.22 4.75 -8.27
N ARG A 213 -17.95 5.73 -7.41
CA ARG A 213 -16.60 6.24 -7.19
C ARG A 213 -15.85 5.19 -6.38
N SER A 214 -14.71 4.73 -6.89
CA SER A 214 -13.82 3.93 -6.05
C SER A 214 -13.13 4.83 -5.03
N ILE A 215 -13.24 4.44 -3.76
CA ILE A 215 -12.65 5.14 -2.63
C ILE A 215 -11.72 4.17 -1.90
N VAL A 216 -10.47 4.59 -1.73
CA VAL A 216 -9.51 3.99 -0.81
C VAL A 216 -9.45 4.89 0.43
N VAL A 217 -9.51 4.30 1.62
CA VAL A 217 -9.22 5.01 2.87
C VAL A 217 -7.93 4.48 3.46
N SER A 218 -6.98 5.38 3.69
CA SER A 218 -5.70 5.07 4.31
C SER A 218 -5.57 5.77 5.65
N CYS A 219 -4.72 5.23 6.51
CA CYS A 219 -4.32 5.88 7.76
C CYS A 219 -3.06 5.19 8.27
N ARG A 220 -2.11 5.97 8.80
CA ARG A 220 -0.96 5.41 9.53
C ARG A 220 -1.41 4.51 10.69
N TYR A 221 -2.48 4.88 11.36
CA TYR A 221 -2.95 4.22 12.57
C TYR A 221 -3.99 3.14 12.29
N CYS A 222 -3.89 2.03 13.02
CA CYS A 222 -4.81 0.91 12.81
C CYS A 222 -6.20 1.19 13.38
N VAL A 223 -6.32 2.02 14.44
CA VAL A 223 -7.62 2.27 15.10
C VAL A 223 -8.64 2.91 14.14
N PRO A 224 -8.34 4.01 13.41
CA PRO A 224 -9.28 4.58 12.45
C PRO A 224 -9.58 3.64 11.27
N THR A 225 -8.57 2.94 10.73
CA THR A 225 -8.80 1.99 9.63
C THR A 225 -9.71 0.84 10.06
N LEU A 226 -9.50 0.23 11.23
CA LEU A 226 -10.37 -0.84 11.71
C LEU A 226 -11.81 -0.35 11.93
N HIS A 227 -11.96 0.86 12.48
CA HIS A 227 -13.27 1.46 12.71
C HIS A 227 -14.02 1.72 11.40
N ILE A 228 -13.38 2.34 10.41
CA ILE A 228 -14.06 2.62 9.14
C ILE A 228 -14.39 1.35 8.35
N ARG A 229 -13.60 0.28 8.49
CA ARG A 229 -13.93 -1.04 7.92
C ARG A 229 -15.20 -1.62 8.52
N LYS A 230 -15.38 -1.45 9.83
CA LYS A 230 -16.59 -1.87 10.55
C LYS A 230 -17.82 -1.11 10.04
N LEU A 231 -17.74 0.24 9.98
CA LEU A 231 -18.82 1.08 9.44
C LEU A 231 -19.19 0.69 8.00
N ALA A 232 -18.17 0.47 7.16
CA ALA A 232 -18.37 0.05 5.78
C ALA A 232 -19.02 -1.34 5.65
N ALA A 233 -18.72 -2.27 6.57
CA ALA A 233 -19.32 -3.60 6.60
C ALA A 233 -20.77 -3.54 7.08
N GLU A 234 -21.06 -2.72 8.09
CA GLU A 234 -22.43 -2.49 8.58
C GLU A 234 -23.31 -1.87 7.49
N TYR A 235 -22.78 -0.90 6.74
CA TYR A 235 -23.47 -0.33 5.59
C TYR A 235 -23.68 -1.36 4.47
N ALA A 236 -22.66 -2.16 4.14
CA ALA A 236 -22.80 -3.23 3.16
C ALA A 236 -23.93 -4.19 3.53
N ALA A 237 -23.97 -4.65 4.79
CA ALA A 237 -25.04 -5.50 5.29
C ALA A 237 -26.41 -4.82 5.20
N LYS A 238 -26.52 -3.56 5.61
CA LYS A 238 -27.76 -2.76 5.54
C LYS A 238 -28.27 -2.57 4.10
N LYS A 239 -27.36 -2.45 3.13
CA LYS A 239 -27.69 -2.26 1.71
C LYS A 239 -27.73 -3.56 0.90
N GLY A 240 -27.48 -4.71 1.52
CA GLY A 240 -27.42 -6.01 0.83
C GLY A 240 -26.26 -6.11 -0.18
N LEU A 241 -25.14 -5.45 0.09
CA LEU A 241 -23.93 -5.55 -0.74
C LEU A 241 -23.10 -6.75 -0.32
N ASP A 242 -22.57 -7.46 -1.31
CA ASP A 242 -21.71 -8.62 -1.11
C ASP A 242 -20.36 -8.28 -0.45
N SER A 243 -19.97 -7.01 -0.46
CA SER A 243 -18.69 -6.51 0.03
C SER A 243 -18.79 -5.06 0.47
N ARG A 244 -17.82 -4.61 1.28
CA ARG A 244 -17.67 -3.19 1.66
C ARG A 244 -17.64 -2.30 0.41
N PRO A 245 -18.30 -1.13 0.39
CA PRO A 245 -18.29 -0.23 -0.78
C PRO A 245 -16.99 0.60 -0.91
N ILE A 246 -16.04 0.40 0.00
CA ILE A 246 -14.72 1.07 0.01
C ILE A 246 -13.61 0.02 0.14
N THR A 247 -12.40 0.42 -0.22
CA THR A 247 -11.17 -0.31 0.09
C THR A 247 -10.36 0.44 1.16
N THR A 248 -9.44 -0.24 1.80
CA THR A 248 -8.57 0.36 2.82
C THR A 248 -7.12 -0.06 2.63
N SER A 249 -6.19 0.82 3.01
CA SER A 249 -4.78 0.46 3.09
C SER A 249 -4.44 -0.25 4.40
N ALA A 250 -3.30 -0.93 4.40
CA ALA A 250 -2.62 -1.31 5.65
C ALA A 250 -2.30 -0.05 6.46
N CYS A 251 -2.45 -0.14 7.79
CA CYS A 251 -1.82 0.80 8.71
C CYS A 251 -0.32 0.49 8.83
N GLU A 252 0.46 1.38 9.44
CA GLU A 252 1.91 1.22 9.55
C GLU A 252 2.32 -0.05 10.30
N THR A 253 1.61 -0.38 11.39
CA THR A 253 1.87 -1.62 12.15
C THR A 253 1.63 -2.87 11.31
N ASP A 254 0.56 -2.90 10.52
CA ASP A 254 0.21 -4.03 9.65
C ASP A 254 1.21 -4.16 8.50
N ALA A 255 1.54 -3.05 7.83
CA ALA A 255 2.54 -3.01 6.79
C ALA A 255 3.91 -3.48 7.30
N THR A 256 4.34 -3.01 8.47
CA THR A 256 5.62 -3.39 9.09
C THR A 256 5.67 -4.89 9.38
N ARG A 257 4.63 -5.43 10.03
CA ARG A 257 4.56 -6.88 10.34
C ARG A 257 4.60 -7.71 9.07
N PHE A 258 3.83 -7.32 8.06
CA PHE A 258 3.78 -8.03 6.80
C PHE A 258 5.13 -8.01 6.07
N VAL A 259 5.78 -6.84 5.98
CA VAL A 259 7.11 -6.70 5.36
C VAL A 259 8.13 -7.57 6.09
N VAL A 260 8.20 -7.49 7.42
CA VAL A 260 9.15 -8.28 8.22
C VAL A 260 8.93 -9.78 8.01
N LEU A 261 7.68 -10.24 8.06
CA LEU A 261 7.37 -11.65 7.83
C LEU A 261 7.68 -12.07 6.39
N SER A 262 7.43 -11.22 5.40
CA SER A 262 7.75 -11.51 3.98
C SER A 262 9.25 -11.67 3.77
N GLN A 263 10.07 -10.81 4.38
CA GLN A 263 11.53 -10.91 4.30
C GLN A 263 12.09 -12.17 4.98
N LEU A 264 11.34 -12.77 5.91
CA LEU A 264 11.67 -14.02 6.58
C LEU A 264 11.04 -15.25 5.89
N TYR A 265 10.39 -15.09 4.74
CA TYR A 265 9.60 -16.15 4.07
C TYR A 265 8.43 -16.67 4.93
N LEU A 266 7.95 -15.86 5.87
CA LEU A 266 6.88 -16.17 6.82
C LEU A 266 5.59 -15.39 6.52
N ALA A 267 5.41 -14.83 5.32
CA ALA A 267 4.22 -14.04 4.99
C ALA A 267 2.90 -14.79 5.23
N LYS A 268 2.87 -16.11 5.02
CA LYS A 268 1.71 -16.97 5.35
C LYS A 268 1.32 -16.91 6.82
N LEU A 269 2.29 -16.78 7.73
CA LEU A 269 2.04 -16.67 9.17
C LEU A 269 1.31 -15.38 9.53
N TYR A 270 1.42 -14.31 8.72
CA TYR A 270 0.69 -13.07 8.95
C TYR A 270 -0.82 -13.33 9.03
N TYR A 271 -1.40 -14.04 8.06
CA TYR A 271 -2.84 -14.30 8.04
C TYR A 271 -3.30 -15.31 9.08
N THR A 272 -2.43 -16.24 9.48
CA THR A 272 -2.72 -17.17 10.58
C THR A 272 -2.79 -16.43 11.93
N LEU A 273 -1.89 -15.47 12.16
CA LEU A 273 -1.82 -14.72 13.43
C LEU A 273 -2.77 -13.54 13.48
N TYR A 274 -3.14 -12.97 12.33
CA TYR A 274 -3.92 -11.75 12.20
C TYR A 274 -5.16 -11.92 11.30
N PRO A 275 -6.04 -12.91 11.56
CA PRO A 275 -7.17 -13.24 10.67
C PRO A 275 -8.25 -12.16 10.59
N THR A 276 -8.23 -11.13 11.45
CA THR A 276 -9.24 -10.05 11.49
C THR A 276 -8.79 -8.74 10.84
N PHE A 277 -7.60 -8.70 10.24
CA PHE A 277 -7.00 -7.48 9.67
C PHE A 277 -7.07 -7.49 8.14
N HIS A 278 -8.26 -7.25 7.56
CA HIS A 278 -8.42 -7.20 6.11
C HIS A 278 -8.32 -5.77 5.55
N PHE A 279 -7.17 -5.48 4.96
CA PHE A 279 -6.93 -4.36 4.04
C PHE A 279 -6.66 -4.88 2.63
N GLU A 280 -6.76 -4.01 1.63
CA GLU A 280 -6.68 -4.36 0.21
C GLU A 280 -5.37 -3.89 -0.44
N SER A 281 -4.74 -2.86 0.12
CA SER A 281 -3.52 -2.27 -0.47
C SER A 281 -2.44 -1.97 0.57
N PHE A 282 -1.18 -2.13 0.18
CA PHE A 282 -0.05 -1.48 0.82
C PHE A 282 0.21 -0.14 0.16
N GLN A 283 0.32 0.91 0.98
CA GLN A 283 0.78 2.22 0.55
C GLN A 283 2.03 2.53 1.37
N ILE A 284 3.21 2.27 0.80
CA ILE A 284 4.49 2.30 1.53
C ILE A 284 5.56 3.04 0.72
N PRO A 285 6.63 3.54 1.34
CA PRO A 285 7.76 4.06 0.58
C PRO A 285 8.58 2.91 -0.02
N THR A 286 9.43 3.22 -1.00
CA THR A 286 10.37 2.24 -1.58
C THR A 286 11.45 1.83 -0.58
N ASN A 287 11.68 2.65 0.45
CA ASN A 287 12.66 2.43 1.50
C ASN A 287 12.23 3.08 2.82
N SER A 288 12.67 2.48 3.93
CA SER A 288 12.61 3.07 5.27
C SER A 288 14.02 3.11 5.85
N GLY A 289 14.63 4.30 5.86
CA GLY A 289 16.05 4.45 6.13
C GLY A 289 16.89 3.59 5.18
N PRO A 290 17.76 2.70 5.69
CA PRO A 290 18.58 1.82 4.85
C PRO A 290 17.83 0.58 4.33
N ILE A 291 16.61 0.33 4.79
CA ILE A 291 15.86 -0.90 4.47
C ILE A 291 15.05 -0.68 3.19
N ARG A 292 15.25 -1.53 2.20
CA ARG A 292 14.43 -1.60 0.99
C ARG A 292 13.11 -2.29 1.29
N LEU A 293 11.99 -1.67 0.89
CA LEU A 293 10.64 -2.19 1.07
C LEU A 293 10.00 -2.65 -0.25
N ASP A 294 10.72 -2.48 -1.35
CA ASP A 294 10.37 -2.89 -2.70
C ASP A 294 11.21 -4.10 -3.14
N THR A 295 11.33 -5.09 -2.25
CA THR A 295 12.01 -6.35 -2.53
C THR A 295 11.06 -7.33 -3.23
N GLU A 296 11.62 -8.20 -4.09
CA GLU A 296 10.84 -9.28 -4.74
C GLU A 296 10.09 -10.12 -3.71
N LEU A 297 10.69 -10.43 -2.57
CA LEU A 297 10.04 -11.19 -1.49
C LEU A 297 8.77 -10.53 -0.96
N PHE A 298 8.78 -9.21 -0.77
CA PHE A 298 7.60 -8.49 -0.32
C PHE A 298 6.55 -8.44 -1.44
N ILE A 299 6.97 -8.15 -2.67
CA ILE A 299 6.09 -7.98 -3.82
C ILE A 299 5.40 -9.29 -4.16
N ASP A 300 6.14 -10.39 -4.24
CA ASP A 300 5.62 -11.73 -4.49
C ASP A 300 4.66 -12.16 -3.37
N ALA A 301 5.00 -11.89 -2.11
CA ALA A 301 4.10 -12.17 -0.99
C ALA A 301 2.81 -11.34 -1.08
N ALA A 302 2.90 -10.04 -1.33
CA ALA A 302 1.73 -9.18 -1.47
C ALA A 302 0.84 -9.64 -2.64
N ASN A 303 1.43 -9.94 -3.80
CA ASN A 303 0.74 -10.47 -4.97
C ASN A 303 0.10 -11.84 -4.71
N TYR A 304 0.79 -12.75 -4.01
CA TYR A 304 0.26 -14.05 -3.62
C TYR A 304 -1.03 -13.91 -2.79
N PHE A 305 -1.14 -12.87 -1.96
CA PHE A 305 -2.32 -12.56 -1.17
C PHE A 305 -3.30 -11.57 -1.84
N GLY A 306 -3.11 -11.27 -3.13
CA GLY A 306 -3.95 -10.35 -3.88
C GLY A 306 -3.98 -8.93 -3.30
N LYS A 307 -2.85 -8.46 -2.75
CA LYS A 307 -2.71 -7.11 -2.20
C LYS A 307 -2.14 -6.17 -3.24
N HIS A 308 -2.78 -5.01 -3.37
CA HIS A 308 -2.28 -3.95 -4.24
C HIS A 308 -1.08 -3.25 -3.62
N ILE A 309 -0.14 -2.80 -4.44
CA ILE A 309 1.08 -2.13 -3.99
C ILE A 309 1.16 -0.75 -4.62
N HIS A 310 1.07 0.29 -3.79
CA HIS A 310 1.30 1.68 -4.18
C HIS A 310 2.55 2.24 -3.49
N TYR A 311 3.49 2.75 -4.27
CA TYR A 311 4.71 3.37 -3.73
C TYR A 311 4.58 4.89 -3.63
N TRP A 312 4.99 5.47 -2.50
CA TRP A 312 5.00 6.91 -2.25
C TRP A 312 6.34 7.43 -1.70
N VAL A 313 6.67 8.72 -1.79
CA VAL A 313 6.19 9.67 -2.82
C VAL A 313 7.25 9.68 -3.91
N ILE A 314 6.90 9.22 -5.11
CA ILE A 314 7.86 9.01 -6.19
C ILE A 314 7.80 10.19 -7.17
N ASN A 315 8.81 11.05 -7.12
CA ASN A 315 8.82 12.31 -7.87
C ASN A 315 9.86 12.36 -8.99
N HIS A 316 11.02 11.73 -8.79
CA HIS A 316 12.15 11.86 -9.70
C HIS A 316 12.04 10.89 -10.87
N LYS A 317 12.41 11.35 -12.08
CA LYS A 317 12.32 10.55 -13.31
C LYS A 317 13.01 9.19 -13.18
N ASP A 318 14.20 9.16 -12.57
CA ASP A 318 14.97 7.93 -12.42
C ASP A 318 14.27 6.95 -11.47
N GLU A 319 13.68 7.44 -10.39
CA GLU A 319 12.93 6.60 -9.46
C GLU A 319 11.60 6.11 -10.04
N ILE A 320 10.88 6.95 -10.80
CA ILE A 320 9.68 6.54 -11.53
C ILE A 320 10.03 5.40 -12.48
N ASN A 321 11.08 5.54 -13.29
CA ASN A 321 11.49 4.48 -14.21
C ASN A 321 11.89 3.20 -13.47
N ARG A 322 12.71 3.34 -12.41
CA ARG A 322 13.13 2.21 -11.58
C ARG A 322 11.94 1.46 -11.00
N VAL A 323 10.96 2.16 -10.44
CA VAL A 323 9.75 1.57 -9.84
C VAL A 323 8.87 0.90 -10.91
N LEU A 324 8.80 1.45 -12.12
CA LEU A 324 8.11 0.82 -13.25
C LEU A 324 8.84 -0.40 -13.82
N ASP A 325 10.14 -0.52 -13.60
CA ASP A 325 10.93 -1.68 -13.99
C ASP A 325 10.80 -2.83 -12.98
N ILE A 326 10.24 -2.55 -11.79
CA ILE A 326 9.81 -3.58 -10.84
C ILE A 326 8.50 -4.17 -11.37
N SER A 327 8.45 -5.50 -11.57
CA SER A 327 7.24 -6.17 -11.99
C SER A 327 6.15 -6.11 -10.91
N ASN A 328 4.89 -6.00 -11.34
CA ASN A 328 3.69 -6.19 -10.50
C ASN A 328 3.52 -5.16 -9.36
N ILE A 329 3.66 -3.88 -9.68
CA ILE A 329 3.16 -2.79 -8.83
C ILE A 329 1.85 -2.24 -9.39
N ASP A 330 0.98 -1.72 -8.52
CA ASP A 330 -0.36 -1.27 -8.91
C ASP A 330 -0.49 0.25 -9.01
N GLY A 331 0.41 1.01 -8.37
CA GLY A 331 0.29 2.46 -8.36
C GLY A 331 1.53 3.20 -7.90
N ILE A 332 1.61 4.45 -8.36
CA ILE A 332 2.63 5.41 -7.98
C ILE A 332 1.92 6.64 -7.41
N ILE A 333 2.23 6.97 -6.16
CA ILE A 333 1.80 8.20 -5.50
C ILE A 333 2.88 9.26 -5.72
N SER A 334 2.53 10.37 -6.38
CA SER A 334 3.48 11.38 -6.84
C SER A 334 2.97 12.81 -6.66
N ASP A 335 3.87 13.73 -6.29
CA ASP A 335 3.63 15.18 -6.34
C ASP A 335 3.62 15.71 -7.79
N ARG A 336 4.00 14.87 -8.77
CA ARG A 336 4.23 15.18 -10.17
C ARG A 336 3.52 14.19 -11.09
N ALA A 337 2.18 14.14 -11.01
CA ALA A 337 1.37 13.29 -11.88
C ALA A 337 1.64 13.55 -13.36
N ASP A 338 1.87 14.81 -13.74
CA ASP A 338 2.29 15.24 -15.09
C ASP A 338 3.53 14.47 -15.59
N ARG A 339 4.51 14.31 -14.72
CA ARG A 339 5.77 13.65 -15.04
C ARG A 339 5.59 12.14 -15.17
N VAL A 340 4.78 11.53 -14.29
CA VAL A 340 4.46 10.10 -14.40
C VAL A 340 3.73 9.82 -15.71
N ALA A 341 2.71 10.63 -16.04
CA ALA A 341 1.96 10.52 -17.29
C ALA A 341 2.84 10.69 -18.53
N GLN A 342 3.76 11.66 -18.52
CA GLN A 342 4.72 11.84 -19.60
C GLN A 342 5.65 10.64 -19.75
N ILE A 343 6.16 10.07 -18.65
CA ILE A 343 7.01 8.86 -18.70
C ILE A 343 6.23 7.66 -19.23
N TYR A 344 4.95 7.52 -18.88
CA TYR A 344 4.11 6.45 -19.44
C TYR A 344 3.98 6.59 -20.96
N LYS A 345 3.73 7.81 -21.44
CA LYS A 345 3.69 8.11 -22.87
C LYS A 345 5.02 7.79 -23.55
N ASP A 346 6.13 8.23 -22.97
CA ASP A 346 7.48 8.00 -23.50
C ASP A 346 7.85 6.52 -23.57
N ARG A 347 7.36 5.71 -22.61
CA ARG A 347 7.57 4.25 -22.54
C ARG A 347 6.56 3.45 -23.37
N GLY A 348 5.57 4.08 -23.98
CA GLY A 348 4.48 3.38 -24.66
C GLY A 348 3.60 2.55 -23.71
N ILE A 349 3.51 2.95 -22.44
CA ILE A 349 2.63 2.34 -21.44
C ILE A 349 1.24 2.95 -21.62
N PHE A 350 0.35 2.22 -22.26
CA PHE A 350 -1.02 2.65 -22.54
C PHE A 350 -2.03 2.01 -21.58
N SER A 351 -3.17 2.68 -21.38
CA SER A 351 -4.23 2.20 -20.50
C SER A 351 -5.06 1.08 -21.14
N LYS A 352 -5.26 -0.02 -20.41
CA LYS A 352 -6.60 -0.60 -20.23
C LYS A 352 -7.00 -0.29 -18.79
N SER A 353 -8.05 0.51 -18.59
CA SER A 353 -8.42 1.03 -17.27
C SER A 353 -8.59 -0.07 -16.24
N LEU A 354 -7.72 -0.10 -15.22
CA LEU A 354 -8.10 -0.59 -13.91
C LEU A 354 -8.88 0.54 -13.23
N VAL A 355 -10.15 0.29 -12.96
CA VAL A 355 -10.82 0.90 -11.81
C VAL A 355 -10.04 0.39 -10.59
N ILE A 356 -9.73 1.26 -9.60
CA ILE A 356 -9.22 0.81 -8.28
C ILE A 356 -9.97 -0.48 -7.95
N PRO A 357 -9.27 -1.56 -7.59
CA PRO A 357 -9.88 -2.86 -7.36
C PRO A 357 -11.20 -2.67 -6.64
N LYS A 358 -12.28 -3.06 -7.34
CA LYS A 358 -13.53 -3.35 -6.64
C LYS A 358 -13.15 -4.30 -5.50
N PRO A 359 -13.83 -4.22 -4.35
CA PRO A 359 -13.67 -5.25 -3.33
C PRO A 359 -13.68 -6.60 -4.04
N LEU A 360 -12.71 -7.45 -3.73
CA LEU A 360 -12.57 -8.77 -4.36
C LEU A 360 -13.97 -9.36 -4.51
N PRO A 361 -14.40 -9.81 -5.72
CA PRO A 361 -15.68 -10.46 -5.84
C PRO A 361 -15.73 -11.56 -4.80
N THR A 362 -16.73 -11.51 -3.91
CA THR A 362 -16.98 -12.62 -2.99
C THR A 362 -17.42 -13.77 -3.86
N ASN A 363 -16.45 -14.59 -4.23
CA ASN A 363 -16.75 -15.84 -4.86
C ASN A 363 -17.35 -16.72 -3.75
N THR A 364 -18.68 -16.67 -3.59
CA THR A 364 -19.46 -17.62 -2.76
C THR A 364 -19.34 -19.06 -3.26
N THR A 365 -18.59 -19.29 -4.35
CA THR A 365 -18.21 -20.61 -4.87
C THR A 365 -16.70 -20.80 -5.11
N GLY A 366 -15.84 -19.87 -4.70
CA GLY A 366 -14.42 -19.92 -5.05
C GLY A 366 -13.56 -20.42 -3.90
N THR A 367 -13.19 -21.69 -3.96
CA THR A 367 -11.94 -22.24 -3.43
C THR A 367 -10.75 -21.34 -3.81
N TYR A 368 -10.49 -20.28 -3.05
CA TYR A 368 -9.11 -20.06 -2.64
C TYR A 368 -8.86 -21.18 -1.65
N PHE A 369 -7.88 -22.03 -1.94
CA PHE A 369 -7.34 -22.94 -0.95
C PHE A 369 -7.22 -22.15 0.37
N ILE A 370 -8.06 -22.46 1.36
CA ILE A 370 -7.56 -22.51 2.72
C ILE A 370 -6.54 -23.64 2.58
N PRO A 371 -5.23 -23.39 2.51
CA PRO A 371 -4.31 -24.49 2.60
C PRO A 371 -4.62 -25.06 3.97
N SER A 372 -5.14 -26.29 4.02
CA SER A 372 -4.83 -27.14 5.16
C SER A 372 -3.35 -26.93 5.39
N ILE A 373 -2.97 -26.42 6.56
CA ILE A 373 -1.58 -26.18 6.90
C ILE A 373 -0.86 -27.48 6.61
N ASP A 374 -0.17 -27.55 5.48
CA ASP A 374 0.65 -28.70 5.19
C ASP A 374 1.83 -28.56 6.14
N ILE A 375 1.89 -29.48 7.09
CA ILE A 375 2.87 -29.46 8.16
C ILE A 375 4.29 -29.38 7.55
N GLU A 376 4.47 -29.89 6.33
CA GLU A 376 5.72 -29.82 5.57
C GLU A 376 6.11 -28.40 5.13
N GLU A 377 5.18 -27.53 4.72
CA GLU A 377 5.50 -26.14 4.34
C GLU A 377 5.89 -25.28 5.56
N VAL A 378 5.22 -25.50 6.70
CA VAL A 378 5.55 -24.85 7.96
C VAL A 378 6.91 -25.33 8.47
N HIS A 379 7.20 -26.63 8.34
CA HIS A 379 8.52 -27.19 8.65
C HIS A 379 9.61 -26.57 7.78
N THR A 380 9.34 -26.30 6.49
CA THR A 380 10.30 -25.66 5.58
C THR A 380 10.56 -24.21 5.97
N CYS A 381 9.51 -23.45 6.29
CA CYS A 381 9.59 -22.07 6.77
C CYS A 381 10.31 -21.96 8.13
N ILE A 382 10.00 -22.86 9.07
CA ILE A 382 10.70 -22.96 10.36
C ILE A 382 12.17 -23.34 10.12
N SER A 383 12.47 -24.29 9.22
CA SER A 383 13.84 -24.71 8.93
C SER A 383 14.67 -23.58 8.31
N LEU A 384 14.11 -22.80 7.40
CA LEU A 384 14.77 -21.62 6.82
C LEU A 384 14.99 -20.51 7.86
N THR A 385 14.00 -20.31 8.74
CA THR A 385 14.12 -19.37 9.87
C THR A 385 15.19 -19.83 10.86
N CYS A 386 15.27 -21.12 11.16
CA CYS A 386 16.32 -21.72 11.98
C CYS A 386 17.70 -21.56 11.34
N LEU A 387 17.83 -21.71 10.02
CA LEU A 387 19.08 -21.45 9.30
C LEU A 387 19.51 -19.98 9.37
N ALA A 388 18.55 -19.05 9.23
CA ALA A 388 18.79 -17.62 9.36
C ALA A 388 19.21 -17.24 10.80
N LEU A 389 18.54 -17.82 11.80
CA LEU A 389 18.89 -17.65 13.21
C LEU A 389 20.26 -18.27 13.53
N GLN A 390 20.63 -19.40 12.92
CA GLN A 390 21.97 -19.98 13.00
C GLN A 390 23.03 -19.00 12.49
N ARG A 391 22.80 -18.36 11.34
CA ARG A 391 23.72 -17.35 10.79
C ARG A 391 23.86 -16.13 11.69
N ILE A 392 22.75 -15.65 12.26
CA ILE A 392 22.77 -14.54 13.22
C ILE A 392 23.53 -14.93 14.50
N HIS A 393 23.31 -16.14 15.01
CA HIS A 393 24.02 -16.65 16.19
C HIS A 393 25.54 -16.74 15.92
N HIS A 394 25.94 -17.24 14.76
CA HIS A 394 27.36 -17.29 14.36
C HIS A 394 27.99 -15.90 14.25
N ILE A 395 27.27 -14.91 13.68
CA ILE A 395 27.76 -13.53 13.60
C ILE A 395 27.96 -12.93 15.00
N ILE A 396 26.99 -13.10 15.89
CA ILE A 396 27.09 -12.61 17.28
C ILE A 396 28.24 -13.29 18.02
N LEU A 397 28.40 -14.60 17.87
CA LEU A 397 29.50 -15.36 18.48
C LEU A 397 30.86 -14.89 17.95
N SER A 398 30.97 -14.65 16.64
CA SER A 398 32.19 -14.13 16.01
C SER A 398 32.53 -12.73 16.50
N ILE A 399 31.55 -11.84 16.70
CA ILE A 399 31.76 -10.50 17.27
C ILE A 399 32.27 -10.60 18.71
N ILE A 400 31.66 -11.47 19.53
CA ILE A 400 32.06 -11.68 20.92
C ILE A 400 33.49 -12.26 21.00
N LEU A 401 33.80 -13.28 20.19
CA LEU A 401 35.14 -13.89 20.15
C LEU A 401 36.20 -12.91 19.64
N THR A 402 35.87 -12.08 18.64
CA THR A 402 36.77 -11.02 18.14
C THR A 402 37.03 -9.98 19.23
N TYR A 403 36.00 -9.60 19.99
CA TYR A 403 36.14 -8.67 21.11
C TYR A 403 36.97 -9.26 22.26
N ILE A 404 36.77 -10.54 22.58
CA ILE A 404 37.59 -11.25 23.57
C ILE A 404 39.04 -11.33 23.12
N ALA A 405 39.30 -11.73 21.87
CA ALA A 405 40.65 -11.78 21.30
C ALA A 405 41.33 -10.40 21.36
N TYR A 406 40.64 -9.35 20.93
CA TYR A 406 41.13 -7.97 21.04
C TYR A 406 41.49 -7.58 22.48
N ARG A 407 40.70 -8.00 23.48
CA ARG A 407 40.97 -7.71 24.90
C ARG A 407 42.12 -8.53 25.48
N VAL A 408 42.36 -9.74 24.96
CA VAL A 408 43.47 -10.62 25.37
C VAL A 408 44.80 -10.16 24.78
N PHE A 409 44.83 -9.71 23.52
CA PHE A 409 46.05 -9.29 22.82
C PHE A 409 46.40 -7.79 22.94
N LYS A 410 45.59 -7.01 23.68
CA LYS A 410 45.86 -5.60 24.00
C LYS A 410 46.40 -5.40 25.44
N LYS A 411 46.83 -6.48 26.08
CA LYS A 411 47.78 -6.46 27.20
C LYS A 411 49.14 -6.85 26.67
#